data_AF-A0A8J5VI25-F1
#
_entry.id   AF-A0A8J5VI25-F1
#
_cell.length_a   1.000
_cell.length_b   1.000
_cell.length_c   1.000
_cell.angle_alpha   90.00
_cell.angle_beta   90.00
_cell.angle_gamma   90.00
#
_symmetry.space_group_name_H-M   'P 1'
#
loop_
_entity.id
_entity.type
_entity.pdbx_description
1 polymer ?
#
loop_
_entity_poly.entity_id
_entity_poly.type
_entity_poly.pdbx_seq_one_letter_code
_entity_poly.pdbx_strand_id
1 'polypeptide(L)'
;MLRGYNVKALVRRNDPEGIDMLPRSVDVVVGDVVDASSVQDVVSGCNKVIYCAIARSAIMGGLNRVDNQGVRNVTKSFQQEQTIDCQIQIFQIS
;
A
#
# COMPACT_ATOMS: atom_id res chain seq x y z
N MET A 1 5.41 19.20 4.51
CA MET A 1 4.06 18.65 4.77
C MET A 1 3.09 19.24 3.76
N LEU A 2 2.76 18.51 2.69
CA LEU A 2 1.75 18.97 1.74
C LEU A 2 0.36 18.64 2.31
N ARG A 3 -0.25 19.63 2.98
CA ARG A 3 -1.69 19.72 3.35
C ARG A 3 -2.26 18.89 4.52
N GLY A 4 -1.50 18.61 5.58
CA GLY A 4 -2.11 18.23 6.88
C GLY A 4 -2.90 16.91 6.90
N TYR A 5 -2.65 16.01 5.95
CA TYR A 5 -3.23 14.67 5.94
C TYR A 5 -2.40 13.74 6.83
N ASN A 6 -3.09 12.88 7.59
CA ASN A 6 -2.46 11.72 8.22
C ASN A 6 -2.13 10.71 7.12
N VAL A 7 -0.86 10.34 7.03
CA VAL A 7 -0.36 9.41 6.02
C VAL A 7 0.07 8.14 6.72
N LYS A 8 -0.40 6.99 6.23
CA LYS A 8 0.16 5.69 6.58
C LYS A 8 0.99 5.14 5.43
N ALA A 9 2.06 4.42 5.73
CA ALA A 9 2.88 3.74 4.75
C ALA A 9 3.03 2.26 5.09
N LEU A 10 2.85 1.39 4.10
CA LEU A 10 3.17 -0.03 4.21
C LEU A 10 4.59 -0.26 3.71
N VAL A 11 5.49 -0.69 4.59
CA VAL A 11 6.90 -0.95 4.26
C VAL A 11 7.22 -2.42 4.48
N ARG A 12 8.03 -3.00 3.58
CA ARG A 12 8.48 -4.39 3.72
C ARG A 12 9.41 -4.55 4.90
N ARG A 13 9.27 -5.67 5.63
CA ARG A 13 10.11 -6.02 6.78
C ARG A 13 11.62 -6.09 6.46
N ASN A 14 11.98 -6.43 5.23
CA ASN A 14 13.38 -6.54 4.79
C ASN A 14 13.89 -5.26 4.10
N ASP A 15 13.25 -4.11 4.33
CA ASP A 15 13.61 -2.85 3.66
C ASP A 15 13.78 -1.70 4.67
N PRO A 16 14.81 -1.74 5.52
CA PRO A 16 15.04 -0.73 6.56
C PRO A 16 15.27 0.67 5.98
N GLU A 17 15.91 0.77 4.81
CA GLU A 17 16.12 2.04 4.10
C GLU A 17 14.79 2.74 3.75
N GLY A 18 13.75 1.96 3.46
CA GLY A 18 12.41 2.48 3.18
C GLY A 18 11.76 3.17 4.38
N ILE A 19 12.13 2.78 5.61
CA ILE A 19 11.64 3.41 6.84
C ILE A 19 12.41 4.70 7.10
N ASP A 20 13.74 4.68 6.93
CA ASP A 20 14.61 5.83 7.19
C ASP A 20 14.37 7.02 6.24
N MET A 21 13.89 6.75 5.02
CA MET A 21 13.52 7.79 4.05
C MET A 21 12.17 8.46 4.35
N LEU A 22 11.34 7.90 5.22
CA LEU A 22 10.03 8.45 5.53
C LEU A 22 10.12 9.55 6.60
N PRO A 23 9.35 10.64 6.45
CA PRO A 23 9.26 11.63 7.51
C PRO A 23 8.56 11.03 8.75
N ARG A 24 9.01 11.43 9.95
CA ARG A 24 8.50 10.92 11.24
C ARG A 24 6.99 11.13 11.48
N SER A 25 6.33 11.92 10.65
CA SER A 25 4.88 12.16 10.71
C SER A 25 4.05 11.08 9.99
N VAL A 26 4.70 10.09 9.37
CA VAL A 26 4.04 8.97 8.70
C VAL A 26 3.88 7.82 9.70
N ASP A 27 2.66 7.28 9.77
CA ASP A 27 2.39 6.05 10.53
C ASP A 27 2.85 4.84 9.69
N VAL A 28 3.76 4.05 10.22
CA VAL A 28 4.42 2.98 9.46
C VAL A 28 3.85 1.63 9.87
N VAL A 29 3.27 0.93 8.89
CA VAL A 29 2.86 -0.47 9.02
C VAL A 29 3.92 -1.33 8.35
N VAL A 30 4.48 -2.29 9.08
CA VAL A 30 5.49 -3.22 8.54
C VAL A 30 4.81 -4.50 8.08
N GLY A 31 4.84 -4.77 6.77
CA GLY A 31 4.15 -5.92 6.19
C GLY A 31 4.42 -6.07 4.69
N ASP A 32 3.59 -6.85 3.99
CA ASP A 32 3.69 -7.02 2.53
C ASP A 32 2.31 -6.85 1.87
N VAL A 33 2.28 -6.27 0.67
CA VAL A 33 1.06 -6.09 -0.13
C VAL A 33 0.39 -7.42 -0.50
N VAL A 34 1.15 -8.51 -0.53
CA VAL A 34 0.64 -9.88 -0.77
C VAL A 34 -0.08 -10.43 0.46
N ASP A 35 0.21 -9.91 1.65
CA ASP A 35 -0.43 -10.32 2.91
C ASP A 35 -1.71 -9.50 3.18
N ALA A 36 -2.86 -10.17 3.18
CA ALA A 36 -4.15 -9.49 3.29
C ALA A 36 -4.34 -8.78 4.64
N SER A 37 -3.83 -9.36 5.74
CA SER A 37 -3.86 -8.74 7.07
C SER A 37 -3.07 -7.43 7.10
N SER A 38 -1.83 -7.44 6.63
CA SER A 38 -0.99 -6.24 6.54
C SER A 38 -1.65 -5.13 5.72
N VAL A 39 -2.31 -5.51 4.62
CA VAL A 39 -3.05 -4.57 3.78
C VAL A 39 -4.29 -4.03 4.48
N GLN A 40 -5.01 -4.86 5.23
CA GLN A 40 -6.16 -4.39 6.01
C GLN A 40 -5.74 -3.39 7.09
N ASP A 41 -4.66 -3.67 7.82
CA ASP A 41 -4.17 -2.79 8.89
C ASP A 41 -3.78 -1.40 8.37
N VAL A 42 -3.09 -1.34 7.22
CA VAL A 42 -2.70 -0.06 6.62
C VAL A 42 -3.89 0.68 6.01
N VAL A 43 -4.84 -0.05 5.39
CA VAL A 43 -5.99 0.55 4.69
C VAL A 43 -7.07 1.01 5.67
N SER A 44 -7.20 0.39 6.84
CA SER A 44 -8.25 0.73 7.79
C SER A 44 -8.19 2.19 8.24
N GLY A 45 -9.32 2.89 8.14
CA GLY A 45 -9.41 4.32 8.44
C GLY A 45 -8.73 5.26 7.42
N CYS A 46 -8.28 4.77 6.26
CA CYS A 46 -7.77 5.62 5.18
C CYS A 46 -8.90 6.06 4.24
N ASN A 47 -8.98 7.35 3.93
CA ASN A 47 -9.92 7.88 2.94
C ASN A 47 -9.44 7.75 1.49
N LYS A 48 -8.14 7.57 1.29
CA LYS A 48 -7.50 7.44 -0.03
C LYS A 48 -6.34 6.47 0.09
N VAL A 49 -6.14 5.66 -0.93
CA VAL A 49 -5.01 4.74 -1.02
C VAL A 49 -4.22 5.03 -2.30
N ILE A 50 -2.91 5.17 -2.15
CA ILE A 50 -1.97 5.33 -3.26
C ILE A 50 -1.09 4.08 -3.29
N TYR A 51 -1.15 3.34 -4.39
CA TYR A 51 -0.38 2.12 -4.57
C TYR A 51 0.89 2.40 -5.37
N CYS A 52 2.02 2.42 -4.69
CA CYS A 52 3.34 2.62 -5.30
C CYS A 52 4.28 1.45 -4.97
N ALA A 53 3.83 0.22 -5.23
CA ALA A 53 4.67 -0.96 -5.10
C ALA A 53 4.96 -1.56 -6.47
N ILE A 54 6.23 -1.90 -6.71
CA ILE A 54 6.69 -2.62 -7.89
C ILE A 54 7.50 -3.82 -7.42
N ALA A 55 7.36 -4.95 -8.12
CA ALA A 55 8.23 -6.09 -7.88
C ALA A 55 9.70 -5.72 -8.20
N ARG A 56 10.63 -5.90 -7.25
CA ARG A 56 12.07 -5.68 -7.49
C ARG A 56 12.68 -6.67 -8.50
N SER A 57 11.93 -7.69 -8.92
CA SER A 57 12.39 -8.72 -9.85
C SER A 57 11.37 -8.94 -10.96
N ALA A 58 11.85 -8.93 -12.20
CA ALA A 58 11.06 -9.23 -13.41
C ALA A 58 10.76 -10.73 -13.59
N ILE A 59 11.14 -11.59 -12.63
CA ILE A 59 10.70 -12.98 -12.62
C ILE A 59 9.18 -12.97 -12.44
N MET A 60 8.44 -13.54 -13.41
CA MET A 60 6.97 -13.44 -13.52
C MET A 60 6.20 -13.69 -12.21
N GLY A 61 6.73 -14.55 -11.34
CA GLY A 61 6.14 -14.83 -10.01
C GLY A 61 6.16 -13.63 -9.06
N GLY A 62 7.17 -12.77 -9.10
CA GLY A 62 7.23 -11.55 -8.30
C GLY A 62 6.30 -10.47 -8.85
N LEU A 63 6.29 -10.29 -10.17
CA LEU A 63 5.46 -9.31 -10.87
C LEU A 63 3.96 -9.58 -10.64
N ASN A 64 3.49 -10.82 -10.85
CA ASN A 64 2.08 -11.16 -10.66
C ASN A 64 1.63 -11.01 -9.20
N ARG A 65 2.52 -11.27 -8.23
CA ARG A 65 2.18 -11.15 -6.81
C ARG A 65 2.05 -9.71 -6.36
N VAL A 66 2.92 -8.82 -6.82
CA VAL A 66 2.87 -7.41 -6.41
C VAL A 66 1.83 -6.66 -7.23
N ASP A 67 1.87 -6.78 -8.55
CA ASP A 67 1.08 -5.90 -9.41
C ASP A 67 -0.37 -6.38 -9.57
N ASN A 68 -0.60 -7.70 -9.58
CA ASN A 68 -1.97 -8.23 -9.63
C ASN A 68 -2.50 -8.55 -8.24
N GLN A 69 -1.82 -9.41 -7.48
CA GLN A 69 -2.34 -9.83 -6.18
C GLN A 69 -2.33 -8.69 -5.14
N GLY A 70 -1.28 -7.87 -5.09
CA GLY A 70 -1.21 -6.72 -4.20
C GLY A 70 -2.31 -5.70 -4.46
N VAL A 71 -2.51 -5.31 -5.72
CA VAL A 71 -3.60 -4.39 -6.11
C VAL A 71 -4.97 -4.98 -5.76
N ARG A 72 -5.19 -6.29 -6.00
CA ARG A 72 -6.43 -6.98 -5.63
C ARG A 72 -6.68 -6.98 -4.12
N ASN A 73 -5.65 -7.25 -3.31
CA ASN A 73 -5.75 -7.21 -1.86
C ASN A 73 -6.14 -5.81 -1.39
N VAL A 74 -5.44 -4.78 -1.88
CA VAL A 74 -5.72 -3.38 -1.53
C VAL A 74 -7.14 -2.98 -1.90
N THR A 75 -7.58 -3.34 -3.11
CA THR A 75 -8.93 -3.03 -3.59
C THR A 75 -9.99 -3.72 -2.73
N LYS A 76 -9.78 -5.01 -2.41
CA LYS A 76 -10.70 -5.78 -1.56
C LYS A 76 -10.76 -5.22 -0.14
N SER A 77 -9.62 -4.96 0.49
CA SER A 77 -9.60 -4.40 1.85
C SER A 77 -10.25 -3.02 1.88
N PHE A 78 -10.03 -2.18 0.87
CA PHE A 78 -10.66 -0.87 0.80
C PHE A 78 -12.18 -0.93 0.58
N GLN A 79 -12.65 -1.88 -0.24
CA GLN A 79 -14.07 -2.16 -0.41
C GLN A 79 -14.73 -2.69 0.86
N GLN A 80 -14.01 -3.50 1.65
CA GLN A 80 -14.50 -4.01 2.93
C GLN A 80 -14.56 -2.91 4.00
N GLU A 81 -13.64 -1.94 3.95
CA GLU A 81 -13.57 -0.84 4.91
C GLU A 81 -14.56 0.32 4.61
N GLN A 82 -15.16 0.44 3.42
CA GLN A 82 -16.08 1.55 3.10
C GLN A 82 -17.41 1.16 2.45
N THR A 83 -18.47 1.42 3.21
CA THR A 83 -19.74 2.02 2.74
C THR A 83 -19.47 3.20 1.79
N ILE A 84 -19.89 3.05 0.53
CA ILE A 84 -20.29 4.06 -0.48
C ILE A 84 -19.36 5.29 -0.67
N ASP A 85 -18.79 5.43 -1.88
CA ASP A 85 -18.02 6.58 -2.44
C ASP A 85 -16.51 6.72 -2.17
N CYS A 86 -15.71 5.76 -2.65
CA CYS A 86 -14.26 5.93 -2.61
C CYS A 86 -13.54 5.63 -3.94
N GLN A 87 -12.94 6.67 -4.54
CA GLN A 87 -12.14 6.60 -5.76
C GLN A 87 -10.75 6.00 -5.46
N ILE A 88 -10.48 4.82 -6.01
CA ILE A 88 -9.13 4.24 -6.08
C ILE A 88 -8.50 4.72 -7.39
N GLN A 89 -7.48 5.56 -7.31
CA GLN A 89 -6.71 5.97 -8.50
C GLN A 89 -5.40 5.19 -8.54
N ILE A 90 -5.37 4.15 -9.36
CA ILE A 90 -4.19 3.32 -9.62
C ILE A 90 -3.40 4.03 -10.72
N PHE A 91 -2.25 4.61 -10.38
CA PHE A 91 -1.30 5.10 -11.37
C PHE A 91 -0.32 3.99 -11.70
N GLN A 92 -0.42 3.43 -12.90
CA GLN A 92 0.65 2.63 -13.49
C GLN A 92 1.63 3.60 -14.16
N ILE A 93 2.87 3.68 -13.68
CA ILE A 93 3.96 4.35 -14.42
C ILE A 93 4.76 3.24 -15.08
N SER A 94 4.63 3.13 -16.40
CA SER A 94 5.48 2.32 -17.28
C SER A 94 6.64 3.16 -17.81
#